data_AF-A0A959NZB9-F1
#
_entry.id   AF-A0A959NZB9-F1
#
_cell.length_a   1.000
_cell.length_b   1.000
_cell.length_c   1.000
_cell.angle_alpha   90.00
_cell.angle_beta   90.00
_cell.angle_gamma   90.00
#
_symmetry.space_group_name_H-M   'P 1'
#
loop_
_entity.id
_entity.type
_entity.pdbx_description
1 polymer ?
#
loop_
_entity_poly.entity_id
_entity_poly.type
_entity_poly.pdbx_seq_one_letter_code
_entity_poly.pdbx_strand_id
1 'polypeptide(L)'
;MRFWKIFISFFVFLQVIIQAQYSDPALRSIGYHTGNRVGISFYNDGQIAGFSVGIDIRGEWPLGSGENYIGDCIPLIGVEFINDLNDTLHSVVISRGPRNGQFDEKHPTKNYFWGWNPTPGFRNPNYQSVAMSHLPESWPIEGWNDAIANSWKDAGGKTQWFGYFGRGIINADQESFFEADDHWDDEFNA
;
A
#
# COMPACT_ATOMS: atom_id res chain seq x y z
N MET A 1 8.00 8.69 69.47
CA MET A 1 7.24 7.75 68.62
C MET A 1 7.65 8.00 67.17
N ARG A 2 8.21 7.00 66.49
CA ARG A 2 8.80 7.12 65.13
C ARG A 2 7.68 7.01 64.08
N PHE A 3 7.54 8.02 63.23
CA PHE A 3 6.64 7.99 62.08
C PHE A 3 7.29 7.22 60.93
N TRP A 4 6.67 6.13 60.50
CA TRP A 4 7.12 5.38 59.33
C TRP A 4 6.42 5.93 58.09
N LYS A 5 7.18 6.53 57.16
CA LYS A 5 6.66 6.96 55.86
C LYS A 5 6.62 5.74 54.94
N ILE A 6 5.42 5.30 54.58
CA ILE A 6 5.20 4.25 53.58
C ILE A 6 5.31 4.93 52.20
N PHE A 7 6.33 4.57 51.43
CA PHE A 7 6.42 4.92 50.02
C PHE A 7 5.69 3.86 49.20
N ILE A 8 4.59 4.25 48.54
CA ILE A 8 3.87 3.41 47.59
C ILE A 8 4.46 3.70 46.21
N SER A 9 5.15 2.72 45.61
CA SER A 9 5.62 2.80 44.23
C SER A 9 4.55 2.26 43.30
N PHE A 10 4.03 3.09 42.40
CA PHE A 10 3.14 2.67 41.32
C PHE A 10 3.98 2.16 40.15
N PHE A 11 3.89 0.86 39.85
CA PHE A 11 4.41 0.29 38.62
C PHE A 11 3.32 0.40 37.54
N VAL A 12 3.56 1.23 36.53
CA VAL A 12 2.74 1.28 35.31
C VAL A 12 3.32 0.25 34.35
N PHE A 13 2.61 -0.84 34.13
CA PHE A 13 2.91 -1.77 33.04
C PHE A 13 2.32 -1.21 31.74
N LEU A 14 3.20 -0.73 30.85
CA LEU A 14 2.81 -0.39 29.48
C LEU A 14 2.72 -1.70 28.69
N GLN A 15 1.50 -2.16 28.41
CA GLN A 15 1.29 -3.26 27.47
C GLN A 15 1.43 -2.69 26.06
N VAL A 16 2.50 -3.06 25.36
CA VAL A 16 2.61 -2.82 23.92
C VAL A 16 1.79 -3.90 23.24
N ILE A 17 0.56 -3.55 22.84
CA ILE A 17 -0.22 -4.40 21.94
C ILE A 17 0.44 -4.26 20.56
N ILE A 18 1.18 -5.27 20.14
CA ILE A 18 1.59 -5.40 18.73
C ILE A 18 0.33 -5.85 18.00
N GLN A 19 -0.49 -4.88 17.57
CA GLN A 19 -1.58 -5.17 16.66
C GLN A 19 -0.96 -5.35 15.27
N ALA A 20 -1.29 -6.45 14.59
CA ALA A 20 -0.99 -6.54 13.16
C ALA A 20 -1.64 -5.33 12.48
N GLN A 21 -0.84 -4.54 11.76
CA GLN A 21 -1.36 -3.41 11.03
C GLN A 21 -1.90 -3.94 9.71
N TYR A 22 -3.22 -3.98 9.61
CA TYR A 22 -3.92 -4.35 8.39
C TYR A 22 -3.98 -3.18 7.41
N SER A 23 -4.28 -3.47 6.15
CA SER A 23 -4.61 -2.44 5.17
C SER A 23 -5.77 -1.55 5.60
N ASP A 24 -5.94 -0.42 4.90
CA ASP A 24 -7.07 0.48 5.07
C ASP A 24 -7.56 0.95 3.69
N PRO A 25 -8.80 0.58 3.28
CA PRO A 25 -9.38 0.97 1.99
C PRO A 25 -9.40 2.48 1.73
N ALA A 26 -9.39 3.31 2.78
CA ALA A 26 -9.37 4.76 2.67
C ALA A 26 -7.99 5.32 2.23
N LEU A 27 -6.92 4.52 2.29
CA LEU A 27 -5.56 4.95 1.93
C LEU A 27 -5.26 4.84 0.43
N ARG A 28 -6.24 4.44 -0.39
CA ARG A 28 -6.08 4.33 -1.84
C ARG A 28 -5.65 5.66 -2.45
N SER A 29 -4.53 5.63 -3.14
CA SER A 29 -3.87 6.80 -3.72
C SER A 29 -3.37 6.47 -5.12
N ILE A 30 -3.37 7.48 -5.99
CA ILE A 30 -2.87 7.37 -7.36
C ILE A 30 -1.38 7.74 -7.40
N GLY A 31 -0.62 7.10 -8.27
CA GLY A 31 0.73 7.45 -8.66
C GLY A 31 0.84 7.54 -10.18
N TYR A 32 1.86 8.24 -10.66
CA TYR A 32 2.12 8.43 -12.08
C TYR A 32 3.56 8.09 -12.41
N HIS A 33 3.76 7.25 -13.41
CA HIS A 33 5.04 7.08 -14.09
C HIS A 33 5.01 7.85 -15.42
N THR A 34 5.87 8.85 -15.55
CA THR A 34 5.97 9.80 -16.67
C THR A 34 7.39 9.88 -17.25
N GLY A 35 8.26 8.91 -16.94
CA GLY A 35 9.63 8.82 -17.45
C GLY A 35 9.71 8.43 -18.93
N ASN A 36 10.81 8.80 -19.58
CA ASN A 36 11.16 8.40 -20.96
C ASN A 36 10.01 8.56 -22.00
N ARG A 37 9.25 9.66 -21.93
CA ARG A 37 8.10 9.98 -22.82
C ARG A 37 6.95 8.97 -22.77
N VAL A 38 6.86 8.14 -21.74
CA VAL A 38 5.73 7.23 -21.51
C VAL A 38 4.97 7.74 -20.29
N GLY A 39 3.65 7.76 -20.36
CA GLY A 39 2.78 8.10 -19.24
C GLY A 39 1.92 6.92 -18.82
N ILE A 40 1.88 6.60 -17.54
CA ILE A 40 0.95 5.60 -17.00
C ILE A 40 0.57 5.92 -15.55
N SER A 41 -0.72 5.81 -15.25
CA SER A 41 -1.25 5.88 -13.89
C SER A 41 -1.25 4.50 -13.25
N PHE A 42 -1.12 4.46 -11.93
CA PHE A 42 -1.31 3.26 -11.14
C PHE A 42 -1.82 3.66 -9.74
N TYR A 43 -2.29 2.69 -8.97
CA TYR A 43 -2.74 2.90 -7.60
C TYR A 43 -2.04 1.93 -6.66
N ASN A 44 -1.91 2.33 -5.40
CA ASN A 44 -1.31 1.51 -4.33
C ASN A 44 -2.18 0.32 -3.88
N ASP A 45 -3.18 -0.05 -4.66
CA ASP A 45 -3.93 -1.31 -4.55
C ASP A 45 -3.56 -2.29 -5.69
N GLY A 46 -2.52 -2.00 -6.48
CA GLY A 46 -2.08 -2.83 -7.59
C GLY A 46 -2.77 -2.55 -8.93
N GLN A 47 -3.72 -1.62 -9.02
CA GLN A 47 -4.31 -1.24 -10.32
C GLN A 47 -3.30 -0.48 -11.18
N ILE A 48 -3.14 -0.87 -12.45
CA ILE A 48 -2.25 -0.23 -13.43
C ILE A 48 -3.05 0.24 -14.65
N ALA A 49 -2.64 1.36 -15.24
CA ALA A 49 -3.32 2.16 -16.27
C ALA A 49 -4.61 2.83 -15.79
N GLY A 50 -5.38 2.18 -14.91
CA GLY A 50 -6.62 2.71 -14.37
C GLY A 50 -7.78 2.71 -15.38
N PHE A 51 -8.93 3.21 -14.94
CA PHE A 51 -10.18 3.24 -15.72
C PHE A 51 -11.02 4.51 -15.52
N SER A 52 -10.50 5.47 -14.76
CA SER A 52 -11.12 6.77 -14.48
C SER A 52 -10.82 7.74 -15.62
N VAL A 53 -11.83 7.95 -16.48
CA VAL A 53 -11.72 8.84 -17.65
C VAL A 53 -11.36 10.27 -17.20
N GLY A 54 -10.32 10.84 -17.81
CA GLY A 54 -9.84 12.19 -17.53
C GLY A 54 -8.93 12.33 -16.29
N ILE A 55 -8.71 11.25 -15.55
CA ILE A 55 -7.79 11.20 -14.40
C ILE A 55 -6.59 10.30 -14.72
N ASP A 56 -6.87 9.13 -15.29
CA ASP A 56 -5.88 8.10 -15.50
C ASP A 56 -5.17 8.24 -16.86
N ILE A 57 -3.84 8.08 -16.86
CA ILE A 57 -3.01 7.96 -18.06
C ILE A 57 -2.88 6.49 -18.40
N ARG A 58 -3.35 6.09 -19.58
CA ARG A 58 -3.58 4.68 -19.94
C ARG A 58 -2.51 4.19 -20.91
N GLY A 59 -1.26 4.27 -20.46
CA GLY A 59 -0.08 3.88 -21.25
C GLY A 59 0.11 4.79 -22.45
N GLU A 60 0.19 6.10 -22.21
CA GLU A 60 0.32 7.12 -23.23
C GLU A 60 1.75 7.17 -23.80
N TRP A 61 1.86 7.19 -25.13
CA TRP A 61 3.12 7.44 -25.81
C TRP A 61 2.94 8.12 -27.18
N PRO A 62 3.73 9.15 -27.51
CA PRO A 62 4.57 9.93 -26.61
C PRO A 62 3.71 10.67 -25.58
N LEU A 63 4.19 10.81 -24.34
CA LEU A 63 3.51 11.58 -23.29
C LEU A 63 3.13 12.98 -23.79
N GLY A 64 1.87 13.36 -23.63
CA GLY A 64 1.26 14.58 -24.15
C GLY A 64 0.60 14.46 -25.53
N SER A 65 0.57 13.28 -26.14
CA SER A 65 -0.12 13.03 -27.42
C SER A 65 -1.64 12.87 -27.26
N GLY A 66 -2.11 12.45 -26.09
CA GLY A 66 -3.48 12.00 -25.87
C GLY A 66 -3.77 10.55 -26.33
N GLU A 67 -2.80 9.88 -26.96
CA GLU A 67 -2.94 8.52 -27.48
C GLU A 67 -2.68 7.49 -26.38
N ASN A 68 -3.69 6.67 -26.06
CA ASN A 68 -3.64 5.69 -24.97
C ASN A 68 -3.61 4.26 -25.52
N TYR A 69 -2.67 3.44 -25.06
CA TYR A 69 -2.41 2.11 -25.63
C TYR A 69 -2.69 0.95 -24.67
N ILE A 70 -2.90 1.22 -23.38
CA ILE A 70 -3.11 0.18 -22.36
C ILE A 70 -4.52 0.35 -21.78
N GLY A 71 -5.38 -0.65 -21.99
CA GLY A 71 -6.72 -0.66 -21.42
C GLY A 71 -6.69 -0.74 -19.89
N ASP A 72 -6.40 -1.92 -19.38
CA ASP A 72 -6.32 -2.24 -17.96
C ASP A 72 -5.21 -3.28 -17.75
N CYS A 73 -4.43 -3.12 -16.69
CA CYS A 73 -3.49 -4.13 -16.25
C CYS A 73 -3.76 -4.41 -14.77
N ILE A 74 -4.22 -5.63 -14.51
CA ILE A 74 -4.71 -6.09 -13.21
C ILE A 74 -3.83 -7.28 -12.83
N PRO A 75 -2.95 -7.14 -11.84
CA PRO A 75 -2.26 -8.29 -11.26
C PRO A 75 -3.27 -9.19 -10.56
N LEU A 76 -3.00 -10.50 -10.55
CA LEU A 76 -3.76 -11.50 -9.80
C LEU A 76 -2.76 -12.35 -9.00
N ILE A 77 -3.07 -12.63 -7.74
CA ILE A 77 -2.32 -13.58 -6.92
C ILE A 77 -3.29 -14.66 -6.47
N GLY A 78 -2.95 -15.91 -6.79
CA GLY A 78 -3.69 -17.09 -6.36
C GLY A 78 -2.87 -17.89 -5.35
N VAL A 79 -3.54 -18.37 -4.30
CA VAL A 79 -2.97 -19.26 -3.29
C VAL A 79 -3.81 -20.52 -3.19
N GLU A 80 -3.15 -21.66 -3.03
CA GLU A 80 -3.74 -22.91 -2.58
C GLU A 80 -3.24 -23.17 -1.16
N PHE A 81 -4.14 -23.47 -0.24
CA PHE A 81 -3.78 -23.77 1.14
C PHE A 81 -4.71 -24.83 1.72
N ILE A 82 -4.24 -25.47 2.78
CA ILE A 82 -5.04 -26.42 3.57
C ILE A 82 -5.46 -25.71 4.85
N ASN A 83 -6.76 -25.64 5.10
CA ASN A 83 -7.29 -25.01 6.33
C ASN A 83 -7.15 -25.94 7.55
N ASP A 84 -7.53 -25.46 8.73
CA ASP A 84 -7.49 -26.25 9.98
C ASP A 84 -8.44 -27.46 9.98
N LEU A 85 -9.40 -27.51 9.05
CA LEU A 85 -10.32 -28.63 8.84
C LEU A 85 -9.77 -29.67 7.84
N ASN A 86 -8.55 -29.46 7.33
CA ASN A 86 -7.90 -30.30 6.32
C ASN A 86 -8.59 -30.26 4.94
N ASP A 87 -9.30 -29.18 4.63
CA ASP A 87 -9.83 -28.89 3.30
C ASP A 87 -8.78 -28.15 2.46
N THR A 88 -8.63 -28.54 1.19
CA THR A 88 -7.87 -27.77 0.20
C THR A 88 -8.74 -26.63 -0.31
N LEU A 89 -8.29 -25.39 -0.13
CA LEU A 89 -8.97 -24.19 -0.57
C LEU A 89 -8.09 -23.40 -1.55
N HIS A 90 -8.75 -22.66 -2.43
CA HIS A 90 -8.13 -21.74 -3.38
C HIS A 90 -8.67 -20.34 -3.13
N SER A 91 -7.78 -19.37 -3.01
CA SER A 91 -8.14 -17.94 -2.99
C SER A 91 -7.41 -17.23 -4.11
N VAL A 92 -8.11 -16.33 -4.80
CA VAL A 92 -7.53 -15.47 -5.84
C VAL A 92 -7.93 -14.05 -5.55
N VAL A 93 -6.92 -13.20 -5.36
CA VAL A 93 -7.12 -11.78 -5.09
C VAL A 93 -6.68 -10.95 -6.28
N ILE A 94 -7.43 -9.87 -6.52
CA ILE A 94 -7.24 -8.93 -7.62
C ILE A 94 -7.22 -7.48 -7.11
N SER A 95 -6.71 -6.57 -7.93
CA SER A 95 -6.92 -5.13 -7.75
C SER A 95 -8.27 -4.68 -8.32
N ARG A 96 -8.68 -3.43 -8.01
CA ARG A 96 -9.86 -2.81 -8.64
C ARG A 96 -9.67 -2.74 -10.16
N GLY A 97 -10.72 -2.97 -10.95
CA GLY A 97 -10.66 -2.88 -12.41
C GLY A 97 -12.03 -2.71 -13.08
N PRO A 98 -12.06 -2.43 -14.40
CA PRO A 98 -13.28 -2.06 -15.11
C PRO A 98 -14.05 -3.28 -15.65
N ARG A 99 -13.59 -4.51 -15.42
CA ARG A 99 -14.24 -5.71 -15.95
C ARG A 99 -15.55 -5.97 -15.21
N ASN A 100 -16.49 -6.60 -15.92
CA ASN A 100 -17.78 -6.96 -15.36
C ASN A 100 -17.60 -7.82 -14.10
N GLY A 101 -18.28 -7.47 -13.01
CA GLY A 101 -18.12 -8.10 -11.69
C GLY A 101 -16.94 -7.56 -10.88
N GLN A 102 -15.81 -7.25 -11.52
CA GLN A 102 -14.61 -6.82 -10.81
C GLN A 102 -14.81 -5.54 -10.00
N PHE A 103 -15.45 -4.51 -10.53
CA PHE A 103 -15.72 -3.28 -9.75
C PHE A 103 -16.75 -3.49 -8.62
N ASP A 104 -17.57 -4.53 -8.75
CA ASP A 104 -18.67 -4.84 -7.84
C ASP A 104 -18.22 -5.73 -6.66
N GLU A 105 -16.98 -6.22 -6.65
CA GLU A 105 -16.36 -6.94 -5.53
C GLU A 105 -16.15 -6.00 -4.33
N LYS A 106 -17.20 -5.81 -3.53
CA LYS A 106 -17.20 -4.86 -2.42
C LYS A 106 -18.21 -5.23 -1.35
N HIS A 107 -17.89 -4.84 -0.11
CA HIS A 107 -18.79 -5.07 1.01
C HIS A 107 -20.16 -4.41 0.79
N PRO A 108 -21.28 -5.14 0.95
CA PRO A 108 -22.61 -4.68 0.55
C PRO A 108 -23.10 -3.41 1.28
N THR A 109 -22.72 -3.20 2.54
CA THR A 109 -23.09 -2.01 3.32
C THR A 109 -21.97 -0.97 3.48
N LYS A 110 -20.73 -1.41 3.72
CA LYS A 110 -19.57 -0.53 3.95
C LYS A 110 -18.89 -0.04 2.67
N ASN A 111 -19.11 -0.72 1.55
CA ASN A 111 -18.66 -0.33 0.20
C ASN A 111 -17.13 -0.18 0.03
N TYR A 112 -16.31 -0.77 0.92
CA TYR A 112 -14.90 -1.01 0.59
C TYR A 112 -14.77 -2.18 -0.37
N PHE A 113 -13.70 -2.16 -1.15
CA PHE A 113 -13.39 -3.20 -2.13
C PHE A 113 -12.91 -4.49 -1.45
N TRP A 114 -13.44 -5.61 -1.90
CA TRP A 114 -12.96 -6.95 -1.57
C TRP A 114 -11.83 -7.31 -2.52
N GLY A 115 -10.61 -7.27 -1.99
CA GLY A 115 -9.38 -7.47 -2.72
C GLY A 115 -8.26 -6.63 -2.12
N TRP A 116 -7.27 -6.24 -2.92
CA TRP A 116 -6.15 -5.48 -2.38
C TRP A 116 -6.53 -4.07 -1.92
N ASN A 117 -6.12 -3.75 -0.70
CA ASN A 117 -6.19 -2.42 -0.13
C ASN A 117 -4.83 -2.01 0.44
N PRO A 118 -4.48 -0.71 0.46
CA PRO A 118 -3.13 -0.30 0.82
C PRO A 118 -2.84 -0.40 2.31
N THR A 119 -1.62 -0.80 2.65
CA THR A 119 -1.13 -0.83 4.03
C THR A 119 -0.66 0.56 4.47
N PRO A 120 -0.97 1.01 5.70
CA PRO A 120 -0.46 2.28 6.21
C PRO A 120 1.07 2.28 6.36
N GLY A 121 1.68 3.46 6.35
CA GLY A 121 3.12 3.62 6.62
C GLY A 121 4.05 3.32 5.44
N PHE A 122 3.51 3.17 4.23
CA PHE A 122 4.28 3.04 2.98
C PHE A 122 4.24 4.29 2.10
N ARG A 123 3.61 5.36 2.56
CA ARG A 123 3.62 6.68 1.93
C ARG A 123 3.47 7.78 2.97
N ASN A 124 3.80 9.01 2.59
CA ASN A 124 3.46 10.19 3.35
C ASN A 124 1.94 10.45 3.24
N PRO A 125 1.17 10.39 4.35
CA PRO A 125 -0.27 10.69 4.29
C PRO A 125 -0.56 12.14 3.88
N ASN A 126 0.41 13.05 4.05
CA ASN A 126 0.28 14.47 3.68
C ASN A 126 0.67 14.78 2.22
N TYR A 127 1.07 13.77 1.44
CA TYR A 127 1.46 13.95 0.04
C TYR A 127 0.54 13.18 -0.88
N GLN A 128 0.18 13.75 -2.04
CA GLN A 128 -0.95 13.21 -2.85
C GLN A 128 -0.62 11.93 -3.63
N SER A 129 0.66 11.65 -3.86
CA SER A 129 1.10 10.49 -4.63
C SER A 129 1.32 9.25 -3.77
N VAL A 130 1.28 8.07 -4.41
CA VAL A 130 2.00 6.88 -3.95
C VAL A 130 3.50 7.21 -3.81
N ALA A 131 4.24 6.46 -2.99
CA ALA A 131 5.66 6.71 -2.81
C ALA A 131 6.44 6.48 -4.12
N MET A 132 7.18 7.50 -4.56
CA MET A 132 7.97 7.51 -5.80
C MET A 132 9.43 7.84 -5.51
N SER A 133 10.37 7.16 -6.15
CA SER A 133 11.82 7.34 -5.94
C SER A 133 12.30 8.78 -6.19
N HIS A 134 11.69 9.48 -7.14
CA HIS A 134 12.05 10.84 -7.52
C HIS A 134 11.28 11.92 -6.75
N LEU A 135 10.37 11.53 -5.84
CA LEU A 135 9.58 12.44 -5.00
C LEU A 135 9.79 12.09 -3.51
N PRO A 136 10.92 12.50 -2.89
CA PRO A 136 11.21 12.17 -1.50
C PRO A 136 10.12 12.54 -0.48
N GLU A 137 9.34 13.58 -0.77
CA GLU A 137 8.22 14.03 0.05
C GLU A 137 7.02 13.07 0.05
N SER A 138 6.98 12.12 -0.89
CA SER A 138 5.97 11.06 -0.95
C SER A 138 6.25 9.90 0.02
N TRP A 139 7.44 9.85 0.63
CA TRP A 139 7.88 8.74 1.48
C TRP A 139 7.37 8.91 2.92
N PRO A 140 7.14 7.81 3.65
CA PRO A 140 6.69 7.89 5.05
C PRO A 140 7.74 8.62 5.91
N ILE A 141 7.31 9.67 6.63
CA ILE A 141 8.20 10.59 7.36
C ILE A 141 8.96 9.89 8.49
N GLU A 142 8.31 8.93 9.14
CA GLU A 142 8.86 8.20 10.28
C GLU A 142 9.65 6.94 9.91
N GLY A 143 9.90 6.72 8.62
CA GLY A 143 10.48 5.48 8.07
C GLY A 143 9.40 4.56 7.52
N TRP A 144 9.83 3.56 6.75
CA TRP A 144 8.91 2.59 6.13
C TRP A 144 8.31 1.67 7.18
N ASN A 145 7.02 1.35 7.06
CA ASN A 145 6.38 0.32 7.88
C ASN A 145 6.78 -1.10 7.46
N ASP A 146 8.09 -1.36 7.47
CA ASP A 146 8.71 -2.62 7.13
C ASP A 146 9.72 -3.01 8.22
N ALA A 147 9.88 -4.32 8.46
CA ALA A 147 10.74 -4.83 9.52
C ALA A 147 12.22 -4.42 9.37
N ILE A 148 12.68 -4.21 8.14
CA ILE A 148 14.07 -3.86 7.80
C ILE A 148 14.17 -2.36 7.52
N ALA A 149 13.28 -1.82 6.69
CA ALA A 149 13.34 -0.45 6.19
C ALA A 149 12.80 0.61 7.16
N ASN A 150 12.20 0.23 8.30
CA ASN A 150 11.84 1.18 9.37
C ASN A 150 13.02 2.04 9.85
N SER A 151 14.23 1.48 9.80
CA SER A 151 15.46 2.11 10.28
C SER A 151 16.22 2.85 9.18
N TRP A 152 15.72 2.83 7.94
CA TRP A 152 16.40 3.40 6.79
C TRP A 152 16.20 4.91 6.78
N LYS A 153 17.00 5.59 7.60
CA LYS A 153 17.06 7.05 7.70
C LYS A 153 18.48 7.54 7.44
N ASP A 154 18.61 8.70 6.82
CA ASP A 154 19.90 9.37 6.64
C ASP A 154 20.41 9.99 7.97
N ALA A 155 21.59 10.61 7.94
CA ALA A 155 22.17 11.25 9.12
C ALA A 155 21.33 12.42 9.67
N GLY A 156 20.43 12.99 8.85
CA GLY A 156 19.48 14.02 9.24
C GLY A 156 18.14 13.47 9.72
N GLY A 157 17.99 12.15 9.82
CA GLY A 157 16.77 11.48 10.25
C GLY A 157 15.69 11.38 9.17
N LYS A 158 15.99 11.72 7.90
CA LYS A 158 15.03 11.59 6.80
C LYS A 158 15.02 10.18 6.25
N THR A 159 13.83 9.67 5.95
CA THR A 159 13.63 8.37 5.31
C THR A 159 14.45 8.26 4.02
N GLN A 160 15.08 7.11 3.81
CA GLN A 160 15.80 6.77 2.59
C GLN A 160 14.95 5.82 1.75
N TRP A 161 15.09 5.89 0.42
CA TRP A 161 14.29 5.09 -0.51
C TRP A 161 14.34 3.58 -0.21
N PHE A 162 13.16 2.95 -0.17
CA PHE A 162 12.99 1.50 -0.07
C PHE A 162 12.65 0.93 -1.45
N GLY A 163 13.64 0.98 -2.35
CA GLY A 163 13.53 0.44 -3.70
C GLY A 163 14.07 -0.97 -3.83
N TYR A 164 13.83 -1.56 -4.99
CA TYR A 164 14.28 -2.90 -5.38
C TYR A 164 15.80 -3.08 -5.22
N PHE A 165 16.58 -2.03 -5.48
CA PHE A 165 18.04 -2.07 -5.41
C PHE A 165 18.61 -1.92 -4.00
N GLY A 166 17.76 -1.73 -3.00
CA GLY A 166 18.13 -1.59 -1.60
C GLY A 166 18.23 -0.15 -1.10
N ARG A 167 18.73 -0.01 0.13
CA ARG A 167 18.66 1.21 0.94
C ARG A 167 19.23 2.43 0.21
N GLY A 168 18.34 3.38 -0.12
CA GLY A 168 18.70 4.66 -0.70
C GLY A 168 19.28 4.59 -2.12
N ILE A 169 19.15 3.44 -2.81
CA ILE A 169 19.67 3.25 -4.16
C ILE A 169 18.54 3.51 -5.16
N ILE A 170 18.72 4.52 -6.02
CA ILE A 170 17.77 4.92 -7.06
C ILE A 170 18.46 4.74 -8.41
N ASN A 171 18.04 3.72 -9.17
CA ASN A 171 18.64 3.38 -10.47
C ASN A 171 17.76 3.74 -11.66
N ALA A 172 16.44 3.65 -11.50
CA ALA A 172 15.49 4.01 -12.55
C ALA A 172 15.14 5.50 -12.46
N ASP A 173 14.79 6.12 -13.60
CA ASP A 173 14.26 7.50 -13.63
C ASP A 173 13.09 7.64 -12.66
N GLN A 174 12.23 6.61 -12.59
CA GLN A 174 11.14 6.54 -11.65
C GLN A 174 10.92 5.08 -11.22
N GLU A 175 10.75 4.88 -9.93
CA GLU A 175 10.34 3.64 -9.29
C GLU A 175 9.26 3.99 -8.27
N SER A 176 8.28 3.11 -8.09
CA SER A 176 7.24 3.25 -7.08
C SER A 176 7.33 2.10 -6.09
N PHE A 177 6.90 2.36 -4.85
CA PHE A 177 6.82 1.34 -3.82
C PHE A 177 5.53 1.51 -3.03
N PHE A 178 4.84 0.40 -2.79
CA PHE A 178 3.68 0.33 -1.90
C PHE A 178 3.51 -1.11 -1.42
N GLU A 179 2.79 -1.26 -0.31
CA GLU A 179 2.32 -2.54 0.18
C GLU A 179 0.79 -2.52 0.20
N ALA A 180 0.20 -3.66 -0.10
CA ALA A 180 -1.23 -3.89 -0.04
C ALA A 180 -1.52 -5.32 0.43
N ASP A 181 -2.65 -5.50 1.11
CA ASP A 181 -3.14 -6.81 1.55
C ASP A 181 -4.63 -6.96 1.25
N ASP A 182 -5.16 -8.16 1.47
CA ASP A 182 -6.54 -8.55 1.25
C ASP A 182 -7.34 -8.69 2.55
N HIS A 183 -6.88 -8.10 3.67
CA HIS A 183 -7.51 -8.28 4.99
C HIS A 183 -8.99 -7.87 5.02
N TRP A 184 -9.34 -6.86 4.22
CA TRP A 184 -10.73 -6.37 4.11
C TRP A 184 -11.59 -7.19 3.15
N ASP A 185 -11.06 -8.23 2.53
CA ASP A 185 -11.88 -9.23 1.85
C ASP A 185 -12.55 -10.14 2.89
N ASP A 186 -13.72 -9.68 3.36
CA ASP A 186 -14.54 -10.40 4.33
C ASP A 186 -15.75 -11.09 3.69
N GLU A 187 -15.75 -11.31 2.37
CA GLU A 187 -16.82 -12.01 1.65
C GLU A 187 -17.08 -13.41 2.23
N PHE A 188 -16.01 -14.13 2.56
CA PHE A 188 -16.07 -15.54 2.97
C PHE A 188 -15.88 -15.77 4.48
N ASN A 189 -15.84 -14.70 5.29
CA ASN A 189 -15.57 -14.77 6.73
C ASN A 189 -16.83 -15.05 7.60
N ALA A 190 -17.79 -15.81 7.07
CA ALA A 190 -19.06 -16.12 7.72
C ALA A 190 -18.96 -17.16 8.85
#